data_AF-A0A7R9M2D0-F1
#
_entry.id   AF-A0A7R9M2D0-F1
#
_cell.length_a   1.000
_cell.length_b   1.000
_cell.length_c   1.000
_cell.angle_alpha   90.00
_cell.angle_beta   90.00
_cell.angle_gamma   90.00
#
_symmetry.space_group_name_H-M   'P 1'
#
loop_
_entity.id
_entity.type
_entity.pdbx_description
1 polymer ?
#
loop_
_entity_poly.entity_id
_entity_poly.type
_entity_poly.pdbx_seq_one_letter_code
_entity_poly.pdbx_strand_id
1 'polypeptide(L)'
;NRCDRSETVLENETISCFTVGGEKRLCLPQILTTVLREFSLQQINNVCDELQIFCSRCTHDQLEVLKETAVIPASAPSCGLITKTDAERLCAALLYANPPKAFISANAVMKQLFTFKVYHECFGKCIGLYVPTLYSNPFAT
;
A
#
# COMPACT_ATOMS: atom_id res chain seq x y z
N ASN A 1 -21.94 11.83 18.40
CA ASN A 1 -20.88 11.82 17.39
C ASN A 1 -20.37 10.41 17.22
N ARG A 2 -21.04 9.61 16.38
CA ARG A 2 -20.55 8.27 16.01
C ARG A 2 -19.33 8.46 15.11
N CYS A 3 -18.33 7.58 15.24
CA CYS A 3 -17.19 7.56 14.33
C CYS A 3 -17.66 7.04 12.96
N ASP A 4 -17.67 7.89 11.94
CA ASP A 4 -18.15 7.51 10.61
C ASP A 4 -17.11 6.64 9.88
N ARG A 5 -17.48 5.37 9.65
CA ARG A 5 -16.76 4.44 8.79
C ARG A 5 -16.95 4.85 7.33
N SER A 6 -15.87 4.81 6.56
CA SER A 6 -15.89 4.95 5.10
C SER A 6 -15.02 3.86 4.47
N GLU A 7 -14.93 3.85 3.15
CA GLU A 7 -14.13 2.88 2.40
C GLU A 7 -13.15 3.60 1.45
N THR A 8 -12.11 2.88 1.04
CA THR A 8 -11.16 3.32 0.03
C THR A 8 -10.60 2.12 -0.72
N VAL A 9 -10.17 2.33 -1.96
CA VAL A 9 -9.48 1.30 -2.74
C VAL A 9 -7.99 1.30 -2.39
N LEU A 10 -7.42 0.11 -2.25
CA LEU A 10 -5.98 -0.17 -2.12
C LEU A 10 -5.66 -1.43 -2.94
N GLU A 11 -4.80 -1.33 -3.97
CA GLU A 11 -4.44 -2.44 -4.87
C GLU A 11 -5.67 -3.22 -5.40
N ASN A 12 -6.71 -2.49 -5.81
CA ASN A 12 -8.01 -3.01 -6.28
C ASN A 12 -8.92 -3.66 -5.23
N GLU A 13 -8.53 -3.67 -3.96
CA GLU A 13 -9.37 -4.14 -2.85
C GLU A 13 -10.06 -2.98 -2.14
N THR A 14 -11.32 -3.18 -1.74
CA THR A 14 -12.08 -2.18 -0.98
C THR A 14 -11.82 -2.35 0.52
N ILE A 15 -11.12 -1.39 1.12
CA ILE A 15 -10.69 -1.44 2.52
C ILE A 15 -11.48 -0.44 3.37
N SER A 16 -12.00 -0.92 4.50
CA SER A 16 -12.67 -0.07 5.50
C SER A 16 -11.68 0.87 6.18
N CYS A 17 -12.08 2.12 6.39
CA CYS A 17 -11.24 3.13 6.99
C CYS A 17 -12.02 4.19 7.80
N PHE A 18 -11.31 4.91 8.65
CA PHE A 18 -11.80 6.06 9.39
C PHE A 18 -10.98 7.30 9.01
N THR A 19 -11.60 8.48 8.97
CA THR A 19 -10.86 9.73 8.78
C THR A 19 -10.43 10.28 10.13
N VAL A 20 -9.12 10.39 10.37
CA VAL A 20 -8.55 10.89 11.62
C VAL A 20 -7.53 11.97 11.28
N GLY A 21 -7.79 13.22 11.71
CA GLY A 21 -6.91 14.35 11.42
C GLY A 21 -6.79 14.67 9.92
N GLY A 22 -7.83 14.42 9.14
CA GLY A 22 -7.85 14.66 7.68
C GLY A 22 -7.26 13.53 6.83
N GLU A 23 -6.70 12.49 7.45
CA GLU A 23 -6.14 11.33 6.75
C GLU A 23 -6.97 10.08 6.97
N LYS A 24 -7.13 9.27 5.91
CA LYS A 24 -7.79 7.96 6.00
C LYS A 24 -6.87 6.97 6.70
N ARG A 25 -7.39 6.29 7.72
CA ARG A 25 -6.74 5.21 8.45
C ARG A 25 -7.48 3.89 8.21
N LEU A 26 -6.82 2.98 7.50
CA LEU A 26 -7.36 1.73 6.97
C LEU A 26 -7.24 0.60 7.99
N CYS A 27 -8.19 -0.34 7.96
CA CYS A 27 -8.19 -1.55 8.76
C CYS A 27 -7.01 -2.46 8.39
N LEU A 28 -5.98 -2.50 9.24
CA LEU A 28 -4.78 -3.29 8.99
C LEU A 28 -5.07 -4.80 8.87
N PRO A 29 -5.88 -5.44 9.73
CA PRO A 29 -6.24 -6.85 9.56
C PRO A 29 -6.87 -7.17 8.20
N GLN A 30 -7.66 -6.25 7.65
CA GLN A 30 -8.27 -6.44 6.33
C GLN A 30 -7.20 -6.44 5.24
N ILE A 31 -6.25 -5.51 5.27
CA ILE A 31 -5.12 -5.47 4.32
C ILE A 31 -4.29 -6.76 4.39
N LEU A 32 -3.94 -7.21 5.61
CA LEU A 32 -3.13 -8.41 5.83
C LEU A 32 -3.81 -9.69 5.33
N THR A 33 -5.14 -9.74 5.33
CA THR A 33 -5.90 -10.91 4.90
C THR A 33 -6.41 -10.83 3.47
N THR A 34 -6.22 -9.70 2.77
CA THR A 34 -6.63 -9.49 1.37
C THR A 34 -5.41 -9.16 0.51
N VAL A 35 -5.02 -7.88 0.45
CA VAL A 35 -3.95 -7.34 -0.41
C VAL A 35 -2.60 -8.01 -0.16
N LEU A 36 -2.22 -8.22 1.11
CA LEU A 36 -0.91 -8.73 1.50
C LEU A 36 -0.93 -10.19 1.99
N ARG A 37 -1.96 -10.96 1.62
CA ARG A 37 -2.15 -12.35 2.06
C ARG A 37 -0.96 -13.26 1.77
N GLU A 38 -0.28 -13.03 0.66
CA GLU A 38 0.84 -13.86 0.18
C GLU A 38 2.17 -13.54 0.88
N PHE A 39 2.21 -12.56 1.79
CA PHE A 39 3.40 -12.18 2.53
C PHE A 39 3.31 -12.63 3.99
N SER A 40 4.44 -13.11 4.51
CA SER A 40 4.51 -13.44 5.94
C SER A 40 4.45 -12.16 6.79
N LEU A 41 3.86 -12.25 7.98
CA LEU A 41 3.84 -11.13 8.93
C LEU A 41 5.25 -10.63 9.27
N GLN A 42 6.25 -11.52 9.31
CA GLN A 42 7.63 -11.13 9.54
C GLN A 42 8.17 -10.24 8.41
N GLN A 43 7.93 -10.60 7.15
CA GLN A 43 8.32 -9.75 6.00
C GLN A 43 7.60 -8.41 6.03
N ILE A 44 6.30 -8.40 6.30
CA ILE A 44 5.50 -7.18 6.37
C ILE A 44 6.04 -6.26 7.48
N ASN A 45 6.29 -6.80 8.67
CA ASN A 45 6.82 -6.03 9.79
C ASN A 45 8.22 -5.47 9.49
N ASN A 46 9.10 -6.25 8.86
CA ASN A 46 10.42 -5.76 8.46
C ASN A 46 10.32 -4.56 7.51
N VAL A 47 9.44 -4.62 6.50
CA VAL A 47 9.22 -3.50 5.57
C VAL A 47 8.59 -2.30 6.26
N CYS A 48 7.64 -2.53 7.19
CA CYS A 48 7.12 -1.45 8.03
C CYS A 48 8.22 -0.75 8.83
N ASP A 49 9.12 -1.51 9.44
CA ASP A 49 10.26 -0.98 10.20
C ASP A 49 11.22 -0.20 9.29
N GLU A 50 11.58 -0.75 8.13
CA GLU A 50 12.45 -0.07 7.15
C GLU A 50 11.85 1.25 6.64
N LEU A 51 10.53 1.26 6.38
CA LEU A 51 9.82 2.44 5.87
C LEU A 51 9.37 3.41 6.98
N GLN A 52 9.66 3.08 8.24
CA GLN A 52 9.25 3.82 9.44
C GLN A 52 7.72 4.05 9.50
N ILE A 53 6.96 3.00 9.18
CA ILE A 53 5.49 3.01 9.17
C ILE A 53 4.97 2.81 10.60
N PHE A 54 4.10 3.73 11.05
CA PHE A 54 3.46 3.63 12.36
C PHE A 54 2.00 3.17 12.24
N CYS A 55 1.69 2.03 12.84
CA CYS A 55 0.32 1.54 12.97
C CYS A 55 -0.29 1.96 14.31
N SER A 56 -1.40 2.70 14.26
CA SER A 56 -2.17 3.09 15.44
C SER A 56 -3.17 2.01 15.85
N ARG A 57 -3.57 1.96 17.12
CA ARG A 57 -4.67 1.11 17.59
C ARG A 57 -6.01 1.82 17.38
N CYS A 58 -7.06 1.08 17.03
CA CYS A 58 -8.43 1.59 17.07
C CYS A 58 -8.79 2.12 18.47
N THR A 59 -9.56 3.19 18.51
CA THR A 59 -10.35 3.57 19.70
C THR A 59 -11.46 2.54 19.95
N HIS A 60 -12.09 2.60 21.13
CA HIS A 60 -13.22 1.73 21.46
C HIS A 60 -14.35 1.86 20.42
N ASP A 61 -14.78 3.08 20.12
CA ASP A 61 -15.86 3.37 19.17
C ASP A 61 -15.53 2.87 17.76
N GLN A 62 -14.30 3.04 17.30
CA GLN A 62 -13.86 2.51 15.99
C GLN A 62 -13.89 0.98 15.96
N LEU A 63 -13.46 0.34 17.04
CA LEU A 63 -13.45 -1.11 17.15
C LEU A 63 -14.87 -1.67 17.13
N GLU A 64 -15.82 -1.04 17.84
CA GLU A 64 -17.23 -1.42 17.82
C GLU A 64 -17.83 -1.28 16.42
N VAL A 65 -17.60 -0.16 15.74
CA VAL A 65 -18.10 0.04 14.37
C VAL A 65 -17.59 -1.06 13.42
N LEU A 66 -16.30 -1.42 13.48
CA LEU A 66 -15.76 -2.49 12.63
C LEU A 66 -16.36 -3.86 12.93
N LYS A 67 -16.72 -4.14 14.20
CA LYS A 67 -17.38 -5.38 14.61
C LYS A 67 -18.84 -5.41 14.17
N GLU A 68 -19.59 -4.33 14.39
CA GLU A 68 -21.00 -4.20 13.98
C GLU A 68 -21.17 -4.35 12.46
N THR A 69 -20.22 -3.82 11.68
CA THR A 69 -20.23 -3.95 10.21
C THR A 69 -19.55 -5.21 9.71
N ALA A 70 -19.21 -6.15 10.59
CA ALA A 70 -18.57 -7.44 10.28
C ALA A 70 -17.26 -7.35 9.46
N VAL A 71 -16.54 -6.24 9.56
CA VAL A 71 -15.21 -6.07 8.93
C VAL A 71 -14.17 -6.91 9.68
N ILE A 72 -14.34 -7.05 10.99
CA ILE A 72 -13.54 -7.92 11.85
C ILE A 72 -14.46 -8.81 12.72
N PRO A 73 -13.96 -9.93 13.27
CA PRO A 73 -14.75 -10.77 14.17
C PRO A 73 -15.23 -10.02 15.42
N ALA A 74 -16.45 -10.31 15.89
CA ALA A 74 -17.00 -9.71 17.11
C ALA A 74 -16.12 -9.97 18.37
N SER A 75 -15.42 -11.11 18.38
CA SER A 75 -14.47 -11.51 19.43
C SER A 75 -13.11 -10.79 19.37
N ALA A 76 -12.84 -9.98 18.33
CA ALA A 76 -11.55 -9.33 18.15
C ALA A 76 -11.23 -8.42 19.36
N PRO A 77 -10.09 -8.62 20.05
CA PRO A 77 -9.74 -7.83 21.23
C PRO A 77 -9.19 -6.45 20.88
N SER A 78 -8.66 -6.28 19.66
CA SER A 78 -8.14 -5.01 19.15
C SER A 78 -8.05 -5.04 17.63
N CYS A 79 -7.84 -3.87 17.03
CA CYS A 79 -7.61 -3.71 15.61
C CYS A 79 -6.57 -2.62 15.37
N GLY A 80 -5.59 -2.89 14.50
CA GLY A 80 -4.61 -1.92 14.04
C GLY A 80 -5.13 -1.10 12.87
N LEU A 81 -4.69 0.14 12.78
CA LEU A 81 -4.97 1.07 11.70
C LEU A 81 -3.67 1.60 11.12
N ILE A 82 -3.58 1.63 9.80
CA ILE A 82 -2.46 2.20 9.03
C ILE A 82 -2.98 3.37 8.18
N THR A 83 -2.18 4.41 8.00
CA THR A 83 -2.58 5.52 7.11
C THR A 83 -2.70 5.04 5.66
N LYS A 84 -3.55 5.67 4.85
CA LYS A 84 -3.66 5.32 3.41
C LYS A 84 -2.31 5.45 2.72
N THR A 85 -1.60 6.53 3.01
CA THR A 85 -0.27 6.81 2.46
C THR A 85 0.72 5.71 2.80
N ASP A 86 0.78 5.27 4.07
CA ASP A 86 1.70 4.20 4.46
C ASP A 86 1.27 2.84 3.94
N ALA A 87 -0.03 2.57 3.82
CA ALA A 87 -0.53 1.34 3.21
C ALA A 87 -0.10 1.23 1.73
N GLU A 88 -0.19 2.32 0.97
CA GLU A 88 0.29 2.39 -0.42
C GLU A 88 1.80 2.18 -0.51
N ARG A 89 2.59 2.82 0.37
CA ARG A 89 4.04 2.63 0.43
C ARG A 89 4.43 1.18 0.76
N LEU A 90 3.74 0.57 1.73
CA LEU A 90 3.95 -0.82 2.12
C LEU A 90 3.63 -1.78 0.97
N CYS A 91 2.49 -1.59 0.31
CA CYS A 91 2.09 -2.39 -0.84
C CYS A 91 3.10 -2.24 -1.97
N ALA A 92 3.54 -1.02 -2.26
CA ALA A 92 4.50 -0.79 -3.34
C ALA A 92 5.84 -1.49 -3.07
N ALA A 93 6.33 -1.44 -1.83
CA ALA A 93 7.56 -2.12 -1.43
C ALA A 93 7.42 -3.65 -1.49
N LEU A 94 6.28 -4.22 -1.08
CA LEU A 94 6.13 -5.68 -1.08
C LEU A 94 5.81 -6.26 -2.47
N LEU A 95 4.93 -5.60 -3.22
CA LEU A 95 4.44 -6.08 -4.51
C LEU A 95 5.40 -5.77 -5.66
N TYR A 96 6.17 -4.69 -5.58
CA TYR A 96 6.99 -4.20 -6.70
C TYR A 96 8.50 -4.13 -6.41
N ALA A 97 9.01 -4.48 -5.21
CA ALA A 97 10.45 -4.46 -4.93
C ALA A 97 11.29 -5.42 -5.78
N ASN A 98 10.69 -6.41 -6.43
CA ASN A 98 11.33 -7.22 -7.46
C ASN A 98 10.69 -6.88 -8.82
N PRO A 99 11.21 -5.90 -9.58
CA PRO A 99 10.82 -5.79 -10.97
C PRO A 99 11.12 -7.14 -11.65
N PRO A 100 10.20 -7.68 -12.47
CA PRO A 100 10.41 -8.97 -13.10
C PRO A 100 11.77 -9.00 -13.79
N LYS A 101 12.51 -10.11 -13.64
CA LYS A 101 13.84 -10.32 -14.27
C LYS A 101 13.86 -10.09 -15.78
N ALA A 102 12.69 -9.97 -16.42
CA ALA A 102 12.52 -9.42 -17.77
C ALA A 102 13.17 -8.04 -17.95
N PHE A 103 13.20 -7.18 -16.93
CA PHE A 103 13.94 -5.90 -16.96
C PHE A 103 15.46 -6.07 -16.99
N ILE A 104 15.99 -7.17 -16.45
CA ILE A 104 17.44 -7.46 -16.49
C ILE A 104 17.81 -8.06 -17.86
N SER A 105 16.93 -8.85 -18.49
CA SER A 105 17.12 -9.28 -19.89
C SER A 105 16.96 -8.11 -20.86
N ALA A 106 16.12 -7.12 -20.53
CA ALA A 106 16.05 -5.87 -21.27
C ALA A 106 17.35 -5.07 -21.21
N ASN A 107 18.25 -5.21 -20.22
CA ASN A 107 19.54 -4.49 -20.23
C ASN A 107 20.44 -4.82 -21.44
N ALA A 108 20.27 -5.99 -22.05
CA ALA A 108 20.97 -6.32 -23.30
C ALA A 108 20.36 -5.62 -24.53
N VAL A 109 19.05 -5.32 -24.50
CA VAL A 109 18.30 -4.64 -25.57
C VAL A 109 18.24 -3.11 -25.35
N MET A 110 18.27 -2.66 -24.10
CA MET A 110 18.05 -1.28 -23.62
C MET A 110 19.25 -0.37 -23.83
N LYS A 111 20.43 -0.93 -24.17
CA LYS A 111 21.60 -0.11 -24.58
C LYS A 111 21.35 0.71 -25.85
N GLN A 112 20.24 0.42 -26.58
CA GLN A 112 19.79 1.16 -27.76
C GLN A 112 18.63 2.13 -27.48
N LEU A 113 18.11 2.20 -26.25
CA LEU A 113 16.96 3.06 -25.88
C LEU A 113 17.44 4.19 -24.98
N PHE A 114 17.08 5.44 -25.30
CA PHE A 114 17.39 6.62 -24.51
C PHE A 114 16.65 6.54 -23.16
N THR A 115 17.28 5.95 -22.14
CA THR A 115 16.70 5.81 -20.80
C THR A 115 17.46 6.65 -19.79
N PHE A 116 16.76 7.21 -18.79
CA PHE A 116 17.40 7.91 -17.68
C PHE A 116 16.65 7.67 -16.37
N LYS A 117 17.41 7.73 -15.27
CA LYS A 117 16.85 7.60 -13.92
C LYS A 117 16.02 8.84 -13.60
N VAL A 118 14.79 8.62 -13.17
CA VAL A 118 13.91 9.66 -12.65
C VAL A 118 13.81 9.51 -11.15
N TYR A 119 14.00 10.62 -10.47
CA TYR A 119 13.81 10.74 -9.04
C TYR A 119 12.65 11.70 -8.81
N HIS A 120 11.67 11.29 -8.00
CA HIS A 120 10.59 12.17 -7.57
C HIS A 120 10.63 12.38 -6.07
N GLU A 121 10.41 13.62 -5.63
CA GLU A 121 10.53 14.00 -4.22
C GLU A 121 9.20 13.93 -3.45
N CYS A 122 8.08 13.65 -4.12
CA CYS A 122 6.78 13.48 -3.45
C CYS A 122 6.65 12.08 -2.81
N PHE A 123 5.80 11.91 -1.78
CA PHE A 123 5.36 10.61 -1.23
C PHE A 123 6.43 9.52 -1.01
N GLY A 124 7.48 9.81 -0.24
CA GLY A 124 8.41 8.77 0.23
C GLY A 124 9.56 8.45 -0.71
N LYS A 125 9.80 9.28 -1.74
CA LYS A 125 10.96 9.22 -2.65
C LYS A 125 11.03 7.90 -3.43
N CYS A 126 10.45 7.83 -4.62
CA CYS A 126 10.69 6.71 -5.54
C CYS A 126 11.79 7.05 -6.57
N ILE A 127 12.54 6.01 -6.95
CA ILE A 127 13.50 6.03 -8.04
C ILE A 127 12.94 5.13 -9.14
N GLY A 128 12.60 5.72 -10.28
CA GLY A 128 12.12 5.02 -11.46
C GLY A 128 13.10 5.13 -12.62
N LEU A 129 12.90 4.29 -13.64
CA LEU A 129 13.56 4.46 -14.93
C LEU A 129 12.56 5.01 -15.94
N TYR A 130 12.86 6.16 -16.53
CA TYR A 130 12.06 6.67 -17.63
C TYR A 130 12.55 6.08 -18.94
N VAL A 131 11.61 5.47 -19.67
CA VAL A 131 11.82 4.84 -20.97
C VAL A 131 10.86 5.50 -21.97
N PRO A 132 11.26 6.59 -22.64
CA PRO A 132 10.39 7.37 -23.51
C PRO A 132 9.72 6.55 -24.61
N THR A 133 10.37 5.47 -25.08
CA THR A 133 9.82 4.60 -26.11
C THR A 133 8.57 3.84 -25.68
N LEU A 134 8.37 3.64 -24.37
CA LEU A 134 7.13 3.09 -23.80
C LEU A 134 5.98 4.10 -23.80
N TYR A 135 6.19 5.34 -24.23
CA TYR A 135 5.15 6.39 -24.26
C TYR A 135 4.98 6.98 -25.66
N SER A 136 5.38 6.24 -26.69
CA SER A 136 5.36 6.69 -28.10
C SER A 136 3.97 6.71 -28.74
N ASN A 137 2.95 6.19 -28.05
CA ASN A 137 1.58 6.09 -28.53
C ASN A 137 0.62 6.41 -27.36
N PRO A 138 -0.47 7.14 -27.58
CA PRO A 138 -1.52 7.39 -26.58
C PRO A 138 -2.12 6.14 -25.88
N PHE A 139 -1.88 4.93 -26.38
CA PHE A 139 -2.33 3.67 -25.75
C PHE A 139 -1.24 2.91 -24.98
N ALA A 140 -0.05 3.49 -24.84
CA ALA A 140 1.03 2.79 -24.16
C ALA A 140 0.85 2.86 -22.63
N THR A 141 0.96 1.70 -21.97
CA THR A 141 0.74 1.48 -20.52
C THR A 141 2.04 1.19 -19.79
#